data_AF-A0A9X1FZY8-F1
#
_entry.id   AF-A0A9X1FZY8-F1
#
_cell.length_a   1.000
_cell.length_b   1.000
_cell.length_c   1.000
_cell.angle_alpha   90.00
_cell.angle_beta   90.00
_cell.angle_gamma   90.00
#
_symmetry.space_group_name_H-M   'P 1'
#
loop_
_entity.id
_entity.type
_entity.pdbx_description
1 polymer ?
#
loop_
_entity_poly.entity_id
_entity_poly.type
_entity_poly.pdbx_seq_one_letter_code
_entity_poly.pdbx_strand_id
1 'polypeptide(L)'
;MAFVDKEDVAQIIGLNSGTAFLRIRARLEQEHDFPLPLPTCQRPLRWRREEVAAWVTLQGRTASDQPDQKAPRTHIVLLREAMTA
;
A
#
# COMPACT_ATOMS: atom_id res chain seq x y z
N MET A 1 -10.17 8.31 2.04
CA MET A 1 -8.77 7.84 2.05
C MET A 1 -8.29 7.89 3.49
N ALA A 2 -7.83 6.75 4.03
CA ALA A 2 -7.40 6.65 5.42
C ALA A 2 -5.89 6.36 5.46
N PHE A 3 -5.19 6.98 6.40
CA PHE A 3 -3.75 6.76 6.58
C PHE A 3 -3.51 5.87 7.79
N VAL A 4 -2.55 4.97 7.66
CA VAL A 4 -2.16 4.00 8.70
C VAL A 4 -0.68 4.12 8.99
N ASP A 5 -0.31 3.89 10.25
CA ASP A 5 1.09 3.86 10.66
C ASP A 5 1.65 2.43 10.65
N LYS A 6 2.91 2.28 11.08
CA LYS A 6 3.62 0.99 11.08
C LYS A 6 2.91 -0.09 11.90
N GLU A 7 2.23 0.28 12.98
CA GLU A 7 1.53 -0.66 13.86
C GLU A 7 0.27 -1.18 13.17
N ASP A 8 -0.54 -0.28 12.62
CA ASP A 8 -1.71 -0.63 11.81
C ASP A 8 -1.31 -1.49 10.61
N VAL A 9 -0.24 -1.12 9.90
CA VAL A 9 0.25 -1.90 8.75
C VAL A 9 0.64 -3.30 9.18
N ALA A 10 1.36 -3.45 10.30
CA ALA A 10 1.72 -4.75 10.84
C ALA A 10 0.49 -5.61 11.12
N GLN A 11 -0.56 -5.04 11.72
CA GLN A 11 -1.81 -5.77 11.96
C GLN A 11 -2.48 -6.22 10.66
N ILE A 12 -2.53 -5.34 9.65
CA ILE A 12 -3.15 -5.64 8.34
C ILE A 12 -2.45 -6.79 7.62
N ILE A 13 -1.13 -6.87 7.70
CA ILE A 13 -0.33 -7.92 7.02
C ILE A 13 -0.09 -9.16 7.91
N GLY A 14 -0.61 -9.18 9.14
CA GLY A 14 -0.50 -10.33 10.06
C GLY A 14 0.83 -10.44 10.83
N LEU A 15 1.53 -9.33 11.05
CA LEU A 15 2.74 -9.28 11.89
C LEU A 15 2.43 -8.86 13.33
N ASN A 16 3.25 -9.34 14.25
CA ASN A 16 3.06 -9.13 15.68
C ASN A 16 3.34 -7.67 16.15
N SER A 17 4.10 -6.88 15.39
CA SER A 17 4.45 -5.51 15.78
C SER A 17 4.89 -4.64 14.60
N GLY A 18 4.65 -3.33 14.68
CA GLY A 18 5.16 -2.35 13.72
C GLY A 18 6.68 -2.34 13.61
N THR A 19 7.41 -2.74 14.65
CA THR A 19 8.88 -2.86 14.60
C THR A 19 9.33 -4.05 13.76
N ALA A 20 8.60 -5.18 13.84
CA ALA A 20 8.83 -6.33 12.98
C ALA A 20 8.57 -5.98 11.51
N PHE A 21 7.49 -5.24 11.24
CA PHE A 21 7.22 -4.70 9.91
C PHE A 21 8.37 -3.83 9.39
N LEU A 22 8.85 -2.85 10.16
CA LEU A 22 9.94 -1.98 9.72
C LEU A 22 11.23 -2.74 9.38
N ARG A 23 11.52 -3.86 10.07
CA ARG A 23 12.69 -4.70 9.79
C ARG A 23 12.60 -5.42 8.44
N ILE A 24 11.42 -5.86 8.05
CA ILE A 24 11.20 -6.57 6.78
C ILE A 24 10.72 -5.65 5.65
N ARG A 25 10.36 -4.39 5.95
CA ARG A 25 9.79 -3.45 4.99
C ARG A 25 10.64 -3.29 3.73
N ALA A 26 11.94 -3.08 3.88
CA ALA A 26 12.84 -2.92 2.72
C ALA A 26 12.81 -4.15 1.81
N ARG A 27 12.68 -5.35 2.41
CA ARG A 27 12.51 -6.60 1.69
C ARG A 27 11.18 -6.66 0.95
N LEU A 28 10.09 -6.29 1.63
CA LEU A 28 8.75 -6.26 1.04
C LEU A 28 8.66 -5.24 -0.12
N GLU A 29 9.29 -4.09 0.01
CA GLU A 29 9.35 -3.04 -1.04
C GLU A 29 10.13 -3.53 -2.27
N GLN A 30 11.22 -4.28 -2.07
CA GLN A 30 12.11 -4.73 -3.15
C GLN A 30 11.65 -6.03 -3.84
N GLU A 31 11.18 -7.00 -3.07
CA GLU A 31 10.87 -8.35 -3.56
C GLU A 31 9.37 -8.58 -3.80
N HIS A 32 8.49 -7.80 -3.15
CA HIS A 32 7.05 -8.04 -3.17
C HIS A 32 6.21 -6.83 -3.60
N ASP A 33 6.85 -5.80 -4.18
CA ASP A 33 6.22 -4.56 -4.64
C ASP A 33 5.30 -3.92 -3.56
N PHE A 34 5.71 -4.00 -2.30
CA PHE A 34 4.93 -3.42 -1.20
C PHE A 34 4.80 -1.90 -1.35
N PRO A 35 3.62 -1.31 -1.04
CA PRO A 35 3.39 0.12 -1.21
C PRO A 35 4.38 0.98 -0.41
N LEU A 36 4.93 1.99 -1.10
CA LEU A 36 5.84 2.95 -0.50
C LEU A 36 5.11 3.84 0.51
N PRO A 37 5.79 4.28 1.57
CA PRO A 37 5.23 5.28 2.48
C PRO A 37 5.00 6.61 1.75
N LEU A 38 4.10 7.43 2.29
CA LEU A 38 3.81 8.76 1.78
C LEU A 38 5.08 9.63 1.79
N PRO A 39 5.45 10.23 0.65
CA PRO A 39 6.67 11.03 0.55
C PRO A 39 6.63 12.31 1.41
N THR A 40 5.44 12.81 1.71
CA THR A 40 5.22 14.02 2.52
C THR A 40 5.33 13.76 4.02
N CYS A 41 5.24 12.51 4.48
CA CYS A 41 5.30 12.13 5.89
C CYS A 41 6.54 11.29 6.15
N GLN A 42 7.70 11.95 6.25
CA GLN A 42 8.96 11.25 6.45
C GLN A 42 9.12 10.67 7.87
N ARG A 43 8.55 11.32 8.90
CA ARG A 43 8.49 10.83 10.28
C ARG A 43 7.27 11.39 11.06
N PRO A 44 6.41 10.55 11.67
CA PRO A 44 6.35 9.09 11.51
C PRO A 44 5.91 8.73 10.08
N LEU A 45 6.44 7.62 9.57
CA LEU A 45 6.06 7.08 8.27
C LEU A 45 4.58 6.68 8.26
N ARG A 46 3.91 6.94 7.15
CA ARG A 46 2.49 6.63 6.95
C ARG A 46 2.25 6.01 5.59
N TRP A 47 1.29 5.11 5.51
CA TRP A 47 0.85 4.46 4.29
C TRP A 47 -0.62 4.75 4.03
N ARG A 48 -1.04 4.62 2.78
CA ARG A 48 -2.47 4.63 2.45
C ARG A 48 -3.07 3.27 2.80
N ARG A 49 -4.10 3.27 3.64
CA ARG A 49 -4.76 2.04 4.10
C ARG A 49 -5.28 1.21 2.93
N GLU A 50 -5.86 1.89 1.94
CA GLU A 50 -6.37 1.25 0.73
C GLU A 50 -5.29 0.51 -0.08
N GLU A 51 -4.08 1.06 -0.20
CA GLU A 51 -2.98 0.43 -0.96
C GLU A 51 -2.45 -0.80 -0.24
N VAL A 52 -2.31 -0.72 1.10
CA VAL A 52 -1.88 -1.85 1.91
C VAL A 52 -2.92 -2.98 1.87
N ALA A 53 -4.21 -2.65 1.97
CA ALA A 53 -5.29 -3.65 1.89
C ALA A 53 -5.39 -4.28 0.50
N ALA A 54 -5.23 -3.49 -0.56
CA ALA A 54 -5.18 -3.99 -1.94
C ALA A 54 -3.99 -4.93 -2.13
N TRP A 55 -2.80 -4.57 -1.63
CA TRP A 55 -1.62 -5.42 -1.67
C TRP A 55 -1.85 -6.76 -0.96
N VAL A 56 -2.42 -6.77 0.25
CA VAL A 56 -2.76 -8.03 0.95
C VAL A 56 -3.74 -8.88 0.14
N THR A 57 -4.75 -8.26 -0.45
CA THR A 57 -5.74 -8.96 -1.30
C THR A 57 -5.09 -9.59 -2.53
N LEU A 58 -4.08 -8.94 -3.11
CA LEU A 58 -3.32 -9.46 -4.25
C LEU A 58 -2.38 -10.61 -3.85
N GLN A 59 -1.70 -10.52 -2.70
CA GLN A 59 -0.81 -11.58 -2.21
C GLN A 59 -1.57 -12.83 -1.71
N GLY A 60 -2.78 -12.64 -1.18
CA GLY A 60 -3.63 -13.74 -0.68
C GLY A 60 -4.27 -14.59 -1.79
N ARG A 61 -4.15 -14.20 -3.06
CA ARG A 61 -4.59 -15.03 -4.19
C ARG A 61 -3.51 -16.06 -4.51
N THR A 62 -3.72 -17.29 -4.05
CA THR A 62 -3.00 -18.46 -4.58
C THR A 62 -3.14 -18.46 -6.10
N ALA A 63 -2.04 -18.69 -6.84
CA ALA A 63 -1.94 -18.56 -8.30
C ALA A 63 -2.95 -19.35 -9.16
N SER A 64 -3.90 -20.07 -8.56
CA SER A 64 -5.00 -20.77 -9.23
C SER A 64 -6.27 -19.92 -9.43
N ASP A 65 -6.37 -18.72 -8.85
CA ASP A 65 -7.55 -17.85 -9.01
C ASP A 65 -7.13 -16.41 -9.35
N GLN A 66 -6.53 -16.22 -10.51
CA GLN A 66 -6.30 -14.88 -11.04
C GLN A 66 -6.89 -14.78 -12.45
N PRO A 67 -8.10 -14.20 -12.63
CA PRO A 67 -8.45 -13.70 -13.94
C PRO A 67 -7.43 -12.61 -14.29
N ASP A 68 -6.81 -12.77 -15.45
CA ASP A 68 -5.87 -11.85 -16.09
C ASP A 68 -6.29 -10.38 -15.88
N GLN A 69 -5.66 -9.71 -14.92
CA GLN A 69 -5.80 -8.27 -14.75
C GLN A 69 -4.41 -7.67 -14.64
N LYS A 70 -3.70 -7.73 -15.78
CA LYS A 70 -2.57 -6.86 -16.06
C LYS A 70 -3.11 -5.45 -16.35
N ALA A 71 -3.57 -4.75 -15.30
CA ALA A 71 -3.95 -3.35 -15.45
C ALA A 71 -2.68 -2.48 -15.53
N PRO A 72 -2.59 -1.54 -16.50
CA PRO A 72 -1.42 -0.72 -16.68
C PRO A 72 -1.20 0.22 -15.47
N ARG A 73 0.07 0.43 -15.12
CA ARG A 73 0.50 1.46 -14.17
C ARG A 73 0.02 2.84 -14.64
N THR A 74 -1.15 3.30 -14.18
CA THR A 74 -1.64 4.64 -14.47
C THR A 74 -1.50 5.52 -13.23
N HIS A 75 -0.50 6.41 -13.24
CA HIS A 75 -0.43 7.57 -12.36
C HIS A 75 -1.55 8.54 -12.77
N ILE A 76 -2.74 8.43 -12.16
CA ILE A 76 -3.80 9.42 -12.37
C ILE A 76 -3.67 10.52 -11.32
N VAL A 77 -3.05 11.63 -11.72
CA VAL A 77 -3.24 12.93 -11.06
C VAL A 77 -4.49 13.55 -11.68
N LEU A 78 -5.64 13.39 -11.03
CA LEU A 78 -6.87 14.09 -11.41
C LEU A 78 -6.86 15.48 -10.76
N LEU A 79 -6.27 16.45 -11.48
CA LEU A 79 -6.52 17.87 -11.23
C LEU A 79 -7.93 18.18 -11.75
N ARG A 80 -8.92 18.28 -10.85
CA ARG A 80 -10.25 18.77 -11.20
C ARG A 80 -10.22 20.30 -11.16
N GLU A 81 -10.16 20.93 -12.33
CA GLU A 81 -10.49 22.33 -12.49
C GLU A 81 -11.97 22.51 -12.87
N ALA A 82 -12.56 23.54 -12.25
CA ALA A 82 -13.75 24.30 -12.63
C ALA A 82 -15.14 23.64 -12.60
N MET A 83 -16.04 24.24 -11.80
CA MET A 83 -17.21 24.91 -12.36
C MET A 83 -17.84 25.92 -11.38
N THR A 84 -17.73 27.21 -11.65
CA THR A 84 -18.71 28.24 -11.23
C THR A 84 -18.61 29.43 -12.19
N ALA A 85 -19.55 29.50 -13.13
CA ALA A 85 -20.21 30.72 -13.66
C ALA A 85 -21.10 30.32 -14.84
#